data_AF-A0A6A5V4I6-F1
#
_entry.id   AF-A0A6A5V4I6-F1
#
_cell.length_a   1.000
_cell.length_b   1.000
_cell.length_c   1.000
_cell.angle_alpha   90.00
_cell.angle_beta   90.00
_cell.angle_gamma   90.00
#
_symmetry.space_group_name_H-M   'P 1'
#
loop_
_entity.id
_entity.type
_entity.pdbx_description
1 polymer ?
#
loop_
_entity_poly.entity_id
_entity_poly.type
_entity_poly.pdbx_seq_one_letter_code
_entity_poly.pdbx_strand_id
1 'polypeptide(L)' 'MEHFEITNFPLVLRCSLCNKPFDKQSTLKRHGYYCRSRRLGSTARPRSCIACAKGKARCDNRRPECSRCM' A
#
# COMPACT_ATOMS: atom_id res chain seq x y z
N MET A 1 -23.08 -43.10 -16.62
CA MET A 1 -23.49 -41.86 -17.30
C MET A 1 -24.14 -41.00 -16.25
N GLU A 2 -23.35 -40.19 -15.53
CA GLU A 2 -23.70 -38.94 -14.81
C GLU A 2 -22.36 -38.32 -14.38
N HIS A 3 -21.68 -37.65 -15.31
CA HIS A 3 -20.58 -36.74 -14.95
C HIS A 3 -21.24 -35.51 -14.31
N PHE A 4 -21.20 -35.44 -12.98
CA PHE A 4 -21.57 -34.24 -12.26
C PHE A 4 -20.47 -33.20 -12.47
N GLU A 5 -20.64 -32.35 -13.49
CA GLU A 5 -19.82 -31.16 -13.67
C GLU A 5 -20.12 -30.20 -12.51
N ILE A 6 -19.38 -30.38 -11.41
CA ILE A 6 -19.27 -29.40 -10.34
C ILE A 6 -18.75 -28.14 -11.00
N THR A 7 -19.63 -27.18 -11.16
CA THR A 7 -19.40 -25.86 -11.70
C THR A 7 -17.97 -25.36 -11.47
N ASN A 8 -17.12 -25.48 -12.50
CA ASN A 8 -15.81 -24.84 -12.54
C ASN A 8 -16.01 -23.35 -12.83
N PHE A 9 -16.78 -22.65 -11.98
CA PHE A 9 -16.73 -21.20 -11.97
C PHE A 9 -15.47 -20.84 -11.19
N PRO A 10 -14.41 -20.31 -11.84
CA PRO A 10 -13.31 -19.75 -11.07
C PRO A 10 -13.91 -18.69 -10.14
N LEU A 11 -13.71 -18.87 -8.83
CA LEU A 11 -14.08 -17.85 -7.85
C LEU A 11 -13.30 -16.57 -8.19
N VAL A 12 -13.94 -15.66 -8.92
CA VAL A 12 -13.32 -14.41 -9.34
C VAL A 12 -13.20 -13.52 -8.13
N LEU A 13 -11.96 -13.29 -7.70
CA LEU A 13 -11.65 -12.43 -6.58
C LEU A 13 -11.59 -10.99 -7.05
N ARG A 14 -12.26 -10.07 -6.35
CA ARG A 14 -12.31 -8.65 -6.74
C ARG A 14 -11.62 -7.77 -5.72
N CYS A 15 -10.93 -6.74 -6.20
CA CYS A 15 -10.41 -5.71 -5.31
C CYS A 15 -11.55 -4.86 -4.75
N SER A 16 -11.69 -4.76 -3.43
CA SER A 16 -12.71 -3.90 -2.79
C SER A 16 -12.57 -2.42 -3.13
N LEU A 17 -11.40 -1.97 -3.59
CA LEU A 17 -11.15 -0.58 -3.93
C LEU A 17 -11.56 -0.29 -5.36
N CYS A 18 -11.00 -1.00 -6.35
CA CYS A 18 -11.21 -0.71 -7.77
C CYS A 18 -12.08 -1.73 -8.51
N ASN A 19 -12.64 -2.71 -7.79
CA ASN A 19 -13.47 -3.81 -8.28
C ASN A 19 -12.84 -4.68 -9.39
N LYS A 20 -11.52 -4.58 -9.58
CA LYS A 20 -10.81 -5.31 -10.64
C LYS A 20 -10.79 -6.81 -10.34
N PRO A 21 -11.11 -7.68 -11.31
CA PRO A 21 -11.16 -9.13 -11.14
C PRO A 21 -9.77 -9.78 -11.18
N PHE A 22 -9.62 -10.89 -10.46
CA PHE A 22 -8.41 -11.71 -10.37
C PHE A 22 -8.79 -13.19 -10.26
N ASP A 23 -7.97 -14.06 -10.85
CA ASP A 23 -8.08 -15.52 -10.80
C ASP A 23 -7.37 -16.12 -9.57
N LYS A 24 -6.42 -15.39 -8.97
CA LYS A 24 -5.56 -15.86 -7.88
C LYS A 24 -5.55 -14.91 -6.68
N GLN A 25 -5.61 -15.49 -5.48
CA GLN A 25 -5.52 -14.73 -4.21
C GLN A 25 -4.19 -13.97 -4.07
N SER A 26 -3.08 -14.58 -4.51
CA SER A 26 -1.74 -13.95 -4.46
C SER A 26 -1.67 -12.67 -5.31
N THR A 27 -2.27 -12.70 -6.51
CA THR A 27 -2.34 -11.55 -7.41
C THR A 27 -3.22 -10.44 -6.84
N LEU A 28 -4.40 -10.79 -6.29
CA LEU A 28 -5.28 -9.83 -5.61
C LEU A 28 -4.57 -9.18 -4.42
N LYS A 29 -3.86 -9.95 -3.59
CA LYS A 29 -3.14 -9.45 -2.41
C LYS A 29 -2.10 -8.41 -2.81
N ARG A 30 -1.24 -8.73 -3.79
CA ARG A 30 -0.23 -7.80 -4.33
C ARG A 30 -0.89 -6.55 -4.90
N HIS A 31 -1.95 -6.72 -5.68
CA HIS A 31 -2.71 -5.61 -6.23
C HIS A 31 -3.28 -4.70 -5.14
N GLY A 32 -3.84 -5.26 -4.06
CA GLY A 32 -4.41 -4.49 -2.95
C GLY A 32 -3.42 -3.52 -2.32
N TYR A 33 -2.14 -3.91 -2.16
CA TYR A 33 -1.09 -2.99 -1.68
C TYR A 33 -0.90 -1.79 -2.61
N TYR A 34 -0.72 -2.04 -3.91
CA TYR A 34 -0.50 -0.96 -4.88
C TYR A 34 -1.75 -0.10 -5.11
N CYS A 35 -2.93 -0.71 -5.13
CA CYS A 35 -4.19 -0.02 -5.34
C CYS A 35 -4.47 0.96 -4.20
N ARG A 36 -4.22 0.55 -2.94
CA ARG A 36 -4.28 1.45 -1.78
C ARG A 36 -3.33 2.62 -1.93
N SER A 37 -2.04 2.37 -2.18
CA SER A 37 -1.03 3.42 -2.28
C SER A 37 -1.31 4.42 -3.40
N ARG A 38 -1.91 3.99 -4.51
CA ARG A 38 -2.31 4.87 -5.62
C ARG A 38 -3.56 5.69 -5.29
N ARG A 39 -4.54 5.12 -4.59
CA ARG A 39 -5.79 5.82 -4.25
C ARG A 39 -5.65 6.81 -3.11
N LEU A 40 -4.90 6.47 -2.07
CA LEU A 40 -4.74 7.32 -0.88
C LEU A 40 -3.84 8.54 -1.14
N GLY A 41 -3.23 8.63 -2.32
CA GLY A 41 -2.12 9.54 -2.56
C GLY A 41 -0.91 9.13 -1.71
N SER A 42 0.30 9.45 -2.18
CA SER A 42 1.47 9.30 -1.33
C SER A 42 1.35 10.34 -0.21
N THR A 43 0.88 9.94 0.97
CA THR A 43 1.02 10.79 2.16
C THR A 43 2.52 10.89 2.40
N ALA A 44 3.12 12.00 1.97
CA ALA A 44 4.55 12.20 2.05
C ALA A 44 4.94 12.15 3.53
N ARG A 45 5.53 11.02 3.96
CA ARG A 45 6.09 10.90 5.30
C ARG A 45 7.09 12.04 5.47
N PRO A 46 6.98 12.84 6.54
CA PRO A 46 7.87 13.98 6.72
C PRO A 46 9.31 13.47 6.81
N ARG A 47 10.22 14.15 6.10
CA ARG A 47 11.65 13.83 6.09
C ARG A 47 12.37 14.59 7.19
N SER A 48 13.47 13.99 7.65
CA SER A 48 14.43 14.66 8.53
C SER A 48 14.87 16.00 7.94
N CYS A 49 15.03 17.03 8.77
CA CYS A 49 15.59 18.30 8.33
C CYS A 49 17.03 18.13 7.82
N ILE A 50 17.51 19.10 7.03
CA ILE A 50 18.84 19.05 6.39
C ILE A 50 19.95 18.91 7.43
N ALA A 51 19.86 19.63 8.55
CA ALA A 51 20.83 19.57 9.64
C ALA A 51 20.89 18.16 10.27
N CYS A 52 19.74 17.57 10.62
CA CYS A 52 19.69 16.21 11.16
C CYS A 52 20.16 15.16 10.14
N ALA A 53 19.79 15.31 8.87
CA ALA A 53 20.23 14.38 7.82
C ALA A 53 21.76 14.42 7.64
N LYS A 54 22.35 15.62 7.60
CA LYS A 54 23.80 15.81 7.49
C LYS A 54 24.55 15.29 8.72
N GLY A 55 24.02 15.56 9.91
CA GLY A 55 24.59 15.09 11.18
C GLY A 55 24.29 13.62 11.53
N LYS A 56 23.58 12.89 10.66
CA LYS A 56 23.07 11.52 10.92
C LYS A 56 22.35 11.42 12.27
N ALA A 57 21.66 12.48 12.67
CA ALA A 57 20.94 12.58 13.93
C ALA A 57 19.47 12.17 13.78
N ARG A 58 18.88 11.69 14.88
CA ARG A 58 17.43 11.44 14.94
C ARG A 58 16.68 12.78 14.87
N CYS A 59 15.76 12.88 13.92
CA CYS A 59 14.85 14.01 13.73
C CYS A 59 13.44 13.62 14.16
N ASP A 60 12.80 14.46 14.97
CA ASP A 60 11.40 14.28 15.40
C ASP A 60 10.39 14.79 14.36
N ASN A 61 10.89 15.43 13.29
CA ASN A 61 10.10 15.95 12.16
C ASN A 61 8.98 16.91 12.57
N ARG A 62 9.14 17.60 13.70
CA ARG A 62 8.25 18.69 14.08
C ARG A 62 8.33 19.81 13.04
N ARG A 63 7.20 20.49 12.87
CA ARG A 63 7.04 21.65 12.00
C ARG A 63 6.76 22.87 12.89
N PRO A 64 7.32 24.05 12.60
CA PRO A 64 8.17 24.40 11.45
C PRO A 64 9.59 23.82 11.52
N GLU A 65 10.12 23.61 12.72
CA GLU A 65 11.47 23.11 12.97
C GLU A 65 11.45 21.92 13.95
N CYS A 66 12.48 21.07 13.87
CA CYS A 66 12.63 19.92 14.76
C CYS A 66 13.17 20.37 16.12
N SER A 67 12.84 19.66 17.21
CA SER A 67 13.24 20.10 18.57
C SER A 67 14.76 20.15 18.78
N ARG A 68 15.53 19.48 17.92
CA ARG A 68 17.00 19.45 17.97
C ARG A 68 17.65 20.66 17.26
N CYS A 69 16.98 21.24 16.26
CA CYS A 69 17.55 22.27 15.40
C CYS A 69 16.90 23.65 15.56
N MET A 70 15.99 23.80 16.53
CA MET A 70 15.63 25.11 17.10
C MET A 70 16.88 25.77 17.68
#